data_AF-A0AAN7HHQ0-F1
#
_entry.id   AF-A0AAN7HHQ0-F1
#
_cell.length_a   1.000
_cell.length_b   1.000
_cell.length_c   1.000
_cell.angle_alpha   90.00
_cell.angle_beta   90.00
_cell.angle_gamma   90.00
#
_symmetry.space_group_name_H-M   'P 1'
#
loop_
_entity.id
_entity.type
_entity.pdbx_description
1 polymer ?
#
loop_
_entity_poly.entity_id
_entity_poly.type
_entity_poly.pdbx_seq_one_letter_code
_entity_poly.pdbx_strand_id
1 'polypeptide(L)'
;MTTSQKCDNPSCPQAAADSPISSNNLRLCSRCRATRYCSQECQRACWPSHKRRCRRQNYIIKFQLCPEDIADPPVERTLSCPADAPFYLLHLALQTAFGWATTHSFDFAVRDPDYRPPTDIADFLRNRLVYRDGGADRPREYLLRVVDPVPRSPFSGIDRMHEGSRQHPGTVEKKSNEWCLWQLLDDRQYQGKQLLYTYDFGDNWEHVSTVEGRAEATDHFVCLSGTGHPVAEDAGGVAGWNDLKAAYRTERPTAEQRERRAWFETRASNADPAGLAGDRVHAWDKAQVNRNLENLLERFEQIAEQAASQKAMFEQIIGRS
;
A
#
# COMPACT_ATOMS: atom_id res chain seq x y z
N MET A 1 -17.88 -34.65 -13.28
CA MET A 1 -16.76 -35.40 -13.89
C MET A 1 -15.48 -34.65 -13.58
N THR A 2 -14.67 -35.14 -12.64
CA THR A 2 -13.37 -34.54 -12.29
C THR A 2 -12.37 -34.83 -13.40
N THR A 3 -11.92 -33.79 -14.10
CA THR A 3 -10.87 -33.90 -15.11
C THR A 3 -9.56 -34.33 -14.45
N SER A 4 -9.10 -35.54 -14.77
CA SER A 4 -7.76 -35.99 -14.38
C SER A 4 -6.71 -35.06 -14.98
N GLN A 5 -5.86 -34.46 -14.15
CA GLN A 5 -4.72 -33.67 -14.61
C GLN A 5 -3.43 -34.49 -14.52
N LYS A 6 -2.55 -34.32 -15.51
CA LYS A 6 -1.22 -34.95 -15.52
C LYS A 6 -0.19 -34.03 -14.86
N CYS A 7 0.85 -34.63 -14.28
CA CYS A 7 2.03 -33.92 -13.78
C CYS A 7 2.75 -33.18 -14.93
N ASP A 8 3.25 -31.97 -14.69
CA ASP A 8 3.88 -31.13 -15.71
C ASP A 8 5.35 -31.48 -16.01
N ASN A 9 5.92 -32.48 -15.33
CA ASN A 9 7.23 -33.01 -15.66
C ASN A 9 7.11 -33.96 -16.87
N PRO A 10 7.67 -33.63 -18.06
CA PRO A 10 7.56 -34.47 -19.26
C PRO A 10 8.23 -35.84 -19.11
N SER A 11 9.19 -35.96 -18.19
CA SER A 11 9.90 -37.20 -17.87
C SER A 11 9.36 -37.88 -16.61
N CYS A 12 8.13 -37.54 -16.19
CA CYS A 12 7.53 -38.13 -15.00
C CYS A 12 7.18 -39.62 -15.26
N PRO A 13 7.71 -40.56 -14.46
CA PRO A 13 7.39 -41.98 -14.60
C PRO A 13 5.90 -42.26 -14.38
N GLN A 14 5.23 -41.45 -13.56
CA GLN A 14 3.81 -41.55 -13.26
C GLN A 14 2.90 -40.84 -14.29
N ALA A 15 3.45 -39.95 -15.13
CA ALA A 15 2.69 -39.33 -16.23
C ALA A 15 2.55 -40.25 -17.45
N ALA A 16 3.41 -41.28 -17.52
CA ALA A 16 3.41 -42.33 -18.55
C ALA A 16 2.51 -43.53 -18.22
N ALA A 17 2.00 -43.63 -16.98
CA ALA A 17 1.04 -44.66 -16.60
C ALA A 17 -0.36 -44.29 -17.09
N ASP A 18 -1.08 -45.25 -17.69
CA ASP A 18 -2.47 -45.08 -18.18
C ASP A 18 -3.50 -44.79 -17.07
N SER A 19 -3.07 -44.73 -15.81
CA SER A 19 -3.92 -44.44 -14.66
C SER A 19 -3.87 -42.96 -14.29
N PRO A 20 -5.02 -42.25 -14.29
CA PRO A 20 -5.09 -40.83 -13.98
C PRO A 20 -4.61 -40.52 -12.55
N ILE A 21 -3.66 -39.59 -12.40
CA ILE A 21 -3.35 -39.01 -11.08
C ILE A 21 -4.55 -38.14 -10.70
N SER A 22 -5.23 -38.48 -9.61
CA SER A 22 -6.28 -37.62 -9.04
C SER A 22 -5.74 -36.19 -8.88
N SER A 23 -6.47 -35.20 -9.39
CA SER A 23 -6.09 -33.78 -9.33
C SER A 23 -5.78 -33.30 -7.90
N ASN A 24 -6.32 -33.99 -6.88
CA ASN A 24 -6.09 -33.71 -5.46
C ASN A 24 -4.69 -34.10 -4.96
N ASN A 25 -3.94 -34.91 -5.71
CA ASN A 25 -2.60 -35.39 -5.30
C ASN A 25 -1.45 -34.59 -5.95
N LEU A 26 -1.76 -33.62 -6.79
CA LEU A 26 -0.76 -32.77 -7.43
C LEU A 26 -0.42 -31.56 -6.53
N ARG A 27 0.87 -31.32 -6.34
CA ARG A 27 1.41 -30.18 -5.60
C ARG A 27 1.75 -29.05 -6.57
N LEU A 28 1.32 -27.84 -6.25
CA LEU A 28 1.70 -26.65 -7.01
C LEU A 28 3.13 -26.22 -6.66
N CYS A 29 3.85 -25.69 -7.66
CA CYS A 29 5.07 -24.95 -7.43
C CYS A 29 4.81 -23.82 -6.43
N SER A 30 5.50 -23.81 -5.29
CA SER A 30 5.33 -22.78 -4.25
C SER A 30 5.64 -21.35 -4.73
N ARG A 31 6.44 -21.21 -5.80
CA ARG A 31 6.78 -19.91 -6.40
C ARG A 31 5.70 -19.43 -7.37
N CYS A 32 5.47 -20.15 -8.47
CA CYS A 32 4.57 -19.66 -9.52
C CYS A 32 3.10 -20.03 -9.31
N ARG A 33 2.81 -21.03 -8.48
CA ARG A 33 1.45 -21.58 -8.24
C ARG A 33 0.68 -21.99 -9.51
N ALA A 34 1.37 -22.13 -10.65
CA ALA A 34 0.78 -22.52 -11.93
C ALA A 34 1.11 -23.97 -12.31
N THR A 35 2.37 -24.36 -12.17
CA THR A 35 2.85 -25.70 -12.55
C THR A 35 2.64 -26.71 -11.41
N ARG A 36 2.19 -27.91 -11.75
CA ARG A 36 1.77 -29.00 -10.87
C ARG A 36 2.70 -30.20 -10.98
N TYR A 37 3.07 -30.78 -9.85
CA TYR A 37 3.95 -31.95 -9.76
C TYR A 37 3.35 -33.01 -8.85
N CYS A 38 3.51 -34.29 -9.20
CA CYS A 38 3.09 -35.39 -8.31
C CYS A 38 3.99 -35.53 -7.08
N SER A 39 5.23 -35.06 -7.16
CA SER A 39 6.20 -35.15 -6.06
C SER A 39 7.28 -34.06 -6.15
N GLN A 40 8.05 -33.89 -5.07
CA GLN A 40 9.17 -32.94 -5.04
C GLN A 40 10.30 -33.38 -5.98
N GLU A 41 10.49 -34.69 -6.16
CA GLU A 41 11.47 -35.27 -7.08
C GLU A 41 11.12 -34.90 -8.53
N CYS A 42 9.84 -35.01 -8.91
CA CYS A 42 9.38 -34.59 -10.24
C CYS A 42 9.57 -33.09 -10.46
N GLN A 43 9.32 -32.26 -9.44
CA GLN A 43 9.61 -30.84 -9.51
C GLN A 43 11.10 -30.56 -9.73
N ARG A 44 11.99 -31.23 -8.97
CA ARG A 44 13.44 -31.06 -9.09
C ARG A 44 13.95 -31.50 -10.47
N ALA A 45 13.46 -32.63 -10.98
CA ALA A 45 13.81 -33.13 -12.31
C ALA A 45 13.36 -32.17 -13.43
N CYS A 46 12.18 -31.55 -13.29
CA CYS A 46 11.66 -30.58 -14.25
C CYS A 46 12.27 -29.17 -14.09
N TRP A 47 12.93 -28.87 -12.96
CA TRP A 47 13.42 -27.53 -12.63
C TRP A 47 14.30 -26.87 -13.71
N PRO A 48 15.25 -27.57 -14.39
CA PRO A 48 16.08 -26.96 -15.42
C PRO A 48 15.31 -26.27 -16.55
N SER A 49 14.16 -26.82 -16.94
CA SER A 49 13.26 -26.23 -17.95
C SER A 49 12.22 -25.32 -17.31
N HIS A 50 11.62 -25.71 -16.18
CA HIS A 50 10.58 -24.92 -15.50
C HIS A 50 11.09 -23.57 -15.00
N LYS A 51 12.32 -23.48 -14.48
CA LYS A 51 12.86 -22.23 -13.89
C LYS A 51 12.85 -21.04 -14.85
N ARG A 52 12.95 -21.29 -16.17
CA ARG A 52 12.94 -20.26 -17.22
C ARG A 52 11.57 -19.58 -17.37
N ARG A 53 10.50 -20.29 -17.05
CA ARG A 53 9.10 -19.83 -17.14
C ARG A 53 8.43 -19.63 -15.77
N CYS A 54 9.12 -19.96 -14.68
CA CYS A 54 8.59 -19.86 -13.32
C CYS A 54 8.59 -18.40 -12.85
N ARG A 55 7.43 -17.75 -12.90
CA ARG A 55 7.22 -16.39 -12.39
C ARG A 55 6.19 -16.39 -11.26
N ARG A 56 6.40 -15.56 -10.23
CA ARG A 56 5.40 -15.40 -9.18
C ARG A 56 4.22 -14.62 -9.75
N GLN A 57 3.02 -15.15 -9.56
CA GLN A 57 1.78 -14.46 -9.91
C GLN A 57 1.64 -13.17 -9.10
N ASN A 58 1.09 -12.13 -9.72
CA ASN A 58 0.79 -10.88 -9.03
C ASN A 58 -0.25 -11.09 -7.93
N TYR A 59 -0.23 -10.24 -6.92
CA TYR A 59 -1.27 -10.16 -5.91
C TYR A 59 -2.39 -9.25 -6.41
N ILE A 60 -3.65 -9.66 -6.27
CA ILE A 60 -4.78 -8.74 -6.37
C ILE A 60 -5.05 -8.21 -4.98
N ILE A 61 -4.83 -6.92 -4.76
CA ILE A 61 -4.95 -6.28 -3.44
C ILE A 61 -5.92 -5.11 -3.55
N LYS A 62 -6.96 -5.13 -2.72
CA LYS A 62 -7.89 -4.04 -2.52
C LYS A 62 -7.44 -3.19 -1.34
N PHE A 63 -7.36 -1.88 -1.56
CA PHE A 63 -6.99 -0.88 -0.56
C PHE A 63 -8.21 0.00 -0.31
N GLN A 64 -8.69 0.04 0.92
CA GLN A 64 -9.82 0.87 1.33
C GLN A 64 -9.34 1.91 2.34
N LEU A 65 -9.48 3.18 2.02
CA LEU A 65 -9.04 4.28 2.86
C LEU A 65 -10.08 4.54 3.97
N CYS A 66 -9.64 4.44 5.22
CA CYS A 66 -10.43 4.69 6.44
C CYS A 66 -11.88 4.19 6.32
N PRO A 67 -12.10 2.88 6.07
CA PRO A 67 -13.42 2.37 5.64
C PRO A 67 -14.54 2.55 6.67
N GLU A 68 -14.21 2.74 7.94
CA GLU A 68 -15.19 3.03 9.01
C GLU A 68 -15.66 4.49 8.98
N ASP A 69 -14.83 5.42 8.48
CA ASP A 69 -15.09 6.86 8.56
C ASP A 69 -15.30 7.54 7.20
N ILE A 70 -14.81 6.92 6.12
CA ILE A 70 -14.94 7.39 4.73
C ILE A 70 -15.79 6.37 3.97
N ALA A 71 -17.10 6.45 4.17
CA ALA A 71 -18.07 5.53 3.58
C ALA A 71 -18.99 6.16 2.52
N ASP A 72 -19.04 7.50 2.42
CA ASP A 72 -19.95 8.20 1.50
C ASP A 72 -19.26 9.31 0.68
N PRO A 73 -18.75 8.98 -0.53
CA PRO A 73 -18.51 7.61 -1.00
C PRO A 73 -17.30 6.95 -0.34
N PRO A 74 -17.19 5.61 -0.40
CA PRO A 74 -15.95 4.94 -0.06
C PRO A 74 -14.85 5.32 -1.06
N VAL A 75 -13.63 5.44 -0.57
CA VAL A 75 -12.44 5.68 -1.40
C VAL A 75 -11.58 4.41 -1.40
N GLU A 76 -11.57 3.71 -2.53
CA GLU A 76 -10.87 2.42 -2.63
C GLU A 76 -10.27 2.18 -4.02
N ARG A 77 -9.19 1.39 -4.06
CA ARG A 77 -8.50 0.98 -5.29
C ARG A 77 -8.14 -0.50 -5.19
N THR A 78 -8.39 -1.26 -6.25
CA THR A 78 -7.90 -2.63 -6.38
C THR A 78 -6.78 -2.68 -7.41
N LEU A 79 -5.60 -3.11 -6.98
CA LEU A 79 -4.40 -3.20 -7.82
C LEU A 79 -3.98 -4.65 -8.03
N SER A 80 -3.50 -4.95 -9.24
CA SER A 80 -2.62 -6.09 -9.50
C SER A 80 -1.19 -5.64 -9.22
N CYS A 81 -0.55 -6.28 -8.24
CA CYS A 81 0.75 -5.91 -7.72
C CYS A 81 1.79 -7.01 -8.01
N PRO A 82 2.92 -6.69 -8.69
CA PRO A 82 3.99 -7.65 -8.93
C PRO A 82 4.52 -8.25 -7.62
N ALA A 83 4.53 -9.57 -7.52
CA ALA A 83 4.91 -10.25 -6.29
C ALA A 83 6.35 -9.94 -5.84
N ASP A 84 7.25 -9.80 -6.81
CA ASP A 84 8.67 -9.49 -6.60
C ASP A 84 8.94 -7.98 -6.43
N ALA A 85 7.92 -7.11 -6.49
CA ALA A 85 8.09 -5.68 -6.24
C ALA A 85 8.45 -5.41 -4.77
N PRO A 86 9.40 -4.51 -4.49
CA PRO A 86 9.60 -3.93 -3.16
C PRO A 86 8.36 -3.19 -2.68
N PHE A 87 8.12 -3.16 -1.36
CA PHE A 87 7.04 -2.37 -0.77
C PHE A 87 7.15 -0.87 -1.08
N TYR A 88 8.36 -0.37 -1.33
CA TYR A 88 8.57 1.02 -1.76
C TYR A 88 7.87 1.29 -3.10
N LEU A 89 7.95 0.37 -4.07
CA LEU A 89 7.24 0.53 -5.34
C LEU A 89 5.73 0.42 -5.17
N LEU A 90 5.26 -0.40 -4.22
CA LEU A 90 3.83 -0.42 -3.87
C LEU A 90 3.38 0.93 -3.29
N HIS A 91 4.18 1.55 -2.42
CA HIS A 91 3.89 2.89 -1.91
C HIS A 91 3.75 3.89 -3.06
N LEU A 92 4.71 3.95 -3.99
CA LEU A 92 4.65 4.82 -5.16
C LEU A 92 3.41 4.56 -6.04
N ALA A 93 3.04 3.28 -6.22
CA ALA A 93 1.84 2.90 -6.95
C ALA A 93 0.56 3.36 -6.25
N LEU A 94 0.49 3.25 -4.91
CA LEU A 94 -0.66 3.73 -4.12
C LEU A 94 -0.78 5.24 -4.18
N GLN A 95 0.32 5.96 -4.07
CA GLN A 95 0.35 7.42 -4.19
C GLN A 95 -0.17 7.87 -5.56
N THR A 96 0.21 7.14 -6.61
CA THR A 96 -0.33 7.37 -7.95
C THR A 96 -1.82 7.02 -8.07
N ALA A 97 -2.26 5.89 -7.49
CA ALA A 97 -3.65 5.44 -7.57
C ALA A 97 -4.64 6.28 -6.75
N PHE A 98 -4.17 6.86 -5.64
CA PHE A 98 -4.94 7.73 -4.75
C PHE A 98 -4.71 9.21 -5.03
N GLY A 99 -3.85 9.59 -5.98
CA GLY A 99 -3.65 10.98 -6.39
C GLY A 99 -2.90 11.83 -5.37
N TRP A 100 -1.92 11.24 -4.68
CA TRP A 100 -1.08 11.89 -3.67
C TRP A 100 0.32 12.21 -4.19
N ALA A 101 1.03 13.04 -3.42
CA ALA A 101 2.24 13.74 -3.81
C ALA A 101 3.53 13.14 -3.22
N THR A 102 3.47 12.03 -2.46
CA THR A 102 4.63 11.40 -1.82
C THR A 102 5.43 12.32 -0.87
N THR A 103 4.75 13.24 -0.21
CA THR A 103 5.39 14.29 0.63
C THR A 103 5.54 13.92 2.10
N HIS A 104 4.84 12.88 2.56
CA HIS A 104 4.80 12.49 3.97
C HIS A 104 5.34 11.08 4.22
N SER A 105 5.64 10.79 5.48
CA SER A 105 6.01 9.44 5.93
C SER A 105 4.94 8.39 5.64
N PHE A 106 5.38 7.15 5.50
CA PHE A 106 4.48 6.01 5.38
C PHE A 106 5.02 4.75 6.05
N ASP A 107 4.13 3.82 6.32
CA ASP A 107 4.46 2.43 6.60
C ASP A 107 3.43 1.45 6.04
N PHE A 108 3.84 0.21 5.87
CA PHE A 108 2.93 -0.93 5.83
C PHE A 108 3.06 -1.68 7.14
N ALA A 109 1.96 -2.18 7.69
CA ALA A 109 2.00 -2.86 8.98
C ALA A 109 1.06 -4.06 9.04
N VAL A 110 1.48 -5.11 9.73
CA VAL A 110 0.60 -6.21 10.11
C VAL A 110 0.15 -5.96 11.54
N ARG A 111 -1.15 -5.72 11.73
CA ARG A 111 -1.71 -5.44 13.05
C ARG A 111 -1.58 -6.65 13.96
N ASP A 112 -1.23 -6.41 15.21
CA ASP A 112 -1.26 -7.41 16.26
C ASP A 112 -2.72 -7.73 16.61
N PRO A 113 -3.21 -8.98 16.43
CA PRO A 113 -4.58 -9.35 16.78
C PRO A 113 -4.92 -9.14 18.26
N ASP A 114 -3.89 -9.11 19.13
CA ASP A 114 -4.06 -8.92 20.56
C ASP A 114 -4.07 -7.43 20.96
N TYR A 115 -3.74 -6.52 20.04
CA TYR A 115 -3.77 -5.09 20.30
C TYR A 115 -5.19 -4.61 20.61
N ARG A 116 -5.30 -3.75 21.62
CA ARG A 116 -6.54 -3.05 21.96
C ARG A 116 -6.23 -1.56 22.05
N PRO A 117 -7.01 -0.70 21.38
CA PRO A 117 -6.83 0.74 21.49
C PRO A 117 -7.14 1.21 22.92
N PRO A 118 -6.54 2.33 23.36
CA PRO A 118 -6.88 2.92 24.65
C PRO A 118 -8.38 3.24 24.72
N THR A 119 -9.01 2.93 25.86
CA THR A 119 -10.45 3.13 26.04
C THR A 119 -10.81 4.46 26.71
N ASP A 120 -9.83 5.14 27.31
CA ASP A 120 -10.00 6.44 27.94
C ASP A 120 -8.76 7.34 27.77
N ILE A 121 -8.90 8.62 28.14
CA ILE A 121 -7.84 9.62 28.04
C ILE A 121 -6.65 9.28 28.92
N ALA A 122 -6.86 8.71 30.11
CA ALA A 122 -5.76 8.36 31.01
C ALA A 122 -4.92 7.22 30.41
N ASP A 123 -5.55 6.25 29.76
CA ASP A 123 -4.93 5.14 29.07
C ASP A 123 -4.19 5.61 27.81
N PHE A 124 -4.81 6.52 27.05
CA PHE A 124 -4.16 7.18 25.92
C PHE A 124 -2.90 7.93 26.35
N LEU A 125 -2.99 8.73 27.42
CA LEU A 125 -1.87 9.48 27.97
C LEU A 125 -0.78 8.55 28.52
N ARG A 126 -1.13 7.47 29.22
CA ARG A 126 -0.15 6.45 29.65
C ARG A 126 0.60 5.90 28.44
N ASN A 127 -0.10 5.50 27.39
CA ASN A 127 0.52 4.94 26.19
C ASN A 127 1.40 5.94 25.43
N ARG A 128 1.11 7.25 25.53
CA ARG A 128 1.93 8.32 24.91
C ARG A 128 3.03 8.90 25.80
N LEU A 129 2.96 8.80 27.12
CA LEU A 129 3.94 9.39 28.06
C LEU A 129 5.08 8.43 28.42
N VAL A 130 4.98 7.13 28.13
CA VAL A 130 6.04 6.13 28.31
C VAL A 130 7.08 6.23 27.17
N TYR A 131 7.66 7.42 26.97
CA TYR A 131 8.86 7.60 26.13
C TYR A 131 10.16 7.54 26.95
N ARG A 132 10.05 7.57 28.28
CA ARG A 132 11.21 7.63 29.16
C ARG A 132 11.97 6.31 29.30
N ASP A 133 11.38 5.18 28.90
CA ASP A 133 11.95 3.84 29.10
C ASP A 133 11.93 2.95 27.83
N GLY A 134 11.96 3.58 26.64
CA GLY A 134 12.02 2.85 25.36
C GLY A 134 10.71 2.19 24.92
N GLY A 135 9.61 2.38 25.65
CA GLY A 135 8.26 2.02 25.22
C GLY A 135 7.96 0.52 25.24
N ALA A 136 8.65 -0.28 26.05
CA ALA A 136 8.40 -1.72 26.18
C ALA A 136 7.09 -2.06 26.93
N ASP A 137 6.67 -1.20 27.86
CA ASP A 137 5.45 -1.39 28.66
C ASP A 137 4.17 -0.98 27.94
N ARG A 138 4.28 -0.32 26.77
CA ARG A 138 3.09 0.05 25.98
C ARG A 138 2.59 -1.17 25.20
N PRO A 139 1.28 -1.32 24.96
CA PRO A 139 0.76 -2.39 24.13
C PRO A 139 1.41 -2.39 22.73
N ARG A 140 1.85 -3.56 22.28
CA ARG A 140 2.35 -3.73 20.91
C ARG A 140 1.18 -3.65 19.93
N GLU A 141 1.25 -2.68 19.03
CA GLU A 141 0.20 -2.48 18.03
C GLU A 141 0.41 -3.31 16.74
N TYR A 142 1.67 -3.51 16.34
CA TYR A 142 2.01 -4.15 15.08
C TYR A 142 2.98 -5.32 15.31
N LEU A 143 2.76 -6.44 14.62
CA LEU A 143 3.71 -7.56 14.61
C LEU A 143 4.93 -7.24 13.74
N LEU A 144 4.67 -6.59 12.61
CA LEU A 144 5.64 -6.24 11.58
C LEU A 144 5.30 -4.84 11.04
N ARG A 145 6.33 -4.04 10.78
CA ARG A 145 6.25 -2.82 9.99
C ARG A 145 7.26 -2.87 8.85
N VAL A 146 6.85 -2.41 7.68
CA VAL A 146 7.70 -2.15 6.53
C VAL A 146 7.73 -0.63 6.34
N VAL A 147 8.86 -0.03 6.67
CA VAL A 147 9.00 1.42 6.86
C VAL A 147 9.68 2.08 5.68
N ASP A 148 9.49 3.39 5.57
CA ASP A 148 10.25 4.26 4.67
C ASP A 148 11.78 4.07 4.85
N PRO A 149 12.56 3.83 3.77
CA PRO A 149 14.00 3.63 3.86
C PRO A 149 14.78 4.90 4.11
N VAL A 150 14.19 6.08 3.92
CA VAL A 150 14.88 7.35 4.03
C VAL A 150 15.23 7.61 5.51
N PRO A 151 16.53 7.81 5.84
CA PRO A 151 16.94 8.06 7.22
C PRO A 151 16.29 9.32 7.78
N ARG A 152 16.01 9.32 9.08
CA ARG A 152 15.55 10.51 9.80
C ARG A 152 16.57 11.62 9.67
N SER A 153 16.20 12.66 8.94
CA SER A 153 17.00 13.87 8.77
C SER A 153 16.07 15.07 8.60
N PRO A 154 16.35 16.21 9.28
CA PRO A 154 15.64 17.47 9.05
C PRO A 154 15.70 17.93 7.59
N PHE A 155 16.65 17.41 6.81
CA PHE A 155 16.90 17.78 5.41
C PHE A 155 16.27 16.83 4.40
N SER A 156 15.50 15.83 4.85
CA SER A 156 14.89 14.83 3.96
C SER A 156 13.69 15.37 3.16
N GLY A 157 13.11 16.50 3.58
CA GLY A 157 11.91 17.08 2.94
C GLY A 157 10.62 16.28 3.17
N ILE A 158 10.69 15.21 3.97
CA ILE A 158 9.56 14.34 4.33
C ILE A 158 9.07 14.75 5.72
N ASP A 159 7.76 15.02 5.85
CA ASP A 159 7.16 15.20 7.17
C ASP A 159 7.05 13.87 7.91
N ARG A 160 7.70 13.80 9.08
CA ARG A 160 7.77 12.61 9.95
C ARG A 160 7.06 12.82 11.29
N MET A 161 6.17 13.80 11.39
CA MET A 161 5.36 14.02 12.59
C MET A 161 4.74 12.70 13.08
N HIS A 162 4.78 12.43 14.39
CA HIS A 162 4.25 11.19 15.02
C HIS A 162 4.89 9.83 14.63
N GLU A 163 5.95 9.77 13.82
CA GLU A 163 6.62 8.50 13.48
C GLU A 163 7.13 7.73 14.71
N GLY A 164 7.63 8.45 15.73
CA GLY A 164 8.12 7.85 16.98
C GLY A 164 7.05 7.04 17.72
N SER A 165 5.79 7.47 17.67
CA SER A 165 4.72 6.80 18.42
C SER A 165 4.34 5.44 17.86
N ARG A 166 4.78 5.14 16.64
CA ARG A 166 4.52 3.89 15.95
C ARG A 166 5.60 2.82 16.21
N GLN A 167 6.75 3.18 16.81
CA GLN A 167 7.90 2.28 17.02
C GLN A 167 7.83 1.51 18.34
N HIS A 168 7.80 0.17 18.29
CA HIS A 168 7.72 -0.66 19.49
C HIS A 168 8.87 -1.69 19.52
N PRO A 169 9.55 -1.95 20.66
CA PRO A 169 10.67 -2.90 20.72
C PRO A 169 10.32 -4.32 20.28
N GLY A 170 9.08 -4.75 20.53
CA GLY A 170 8.56 -6.07 20.13
C GLY A 170 8.02 -6.14 18.69
N THR A 171 8.16 -5.08 17.89
CA THR A 171 7.73 -5.02 16.49
C THR A 171 8.93 -5.18 15.57
N VAL A 172 8.84 -6.10 14.61
CA VAL A 172 9.89 -6.27 13.60
C VAL A 172 9.77 -5.13 12.57
N GLU A 173 10.86 -4.44 12.26
CA GLU A 173 10.90 -3.44 11.19
C GLU A 173 11.74 -3.93 9.99
N LYS A 174 11.24 -3.68 8.78
CA LYS A 174 11.93 -3.94 7.50
C LYS A 174 11.91 -2.68 6.65
N LYS A 175 12.95 -2.46 5.84
CA LYS A 175 12.97 -1.33 4.91
C LYS A 175 12.18 -1.65 3.65
N SER A 176 11.34 -0.71 3.21
CA SER A 176 10.43 -0.95 2.09
C SER A 176 11.12 -1.11 0.73
N ASN A 177 12.36 -0.62 0.56
CA ASN A 177 13.16 -0.82 -0.65
C ASN A 177 13.90 -2.18 -0.69
N GLU A 178 14.01 -2.89 0.43
CA GLU A 178 14.75 -4.15 0.57
C GLU A 178 13.82 -5.36 0.82
N TRP A 179 12.51 -5.13 0.97
CA TRP A 179 11.54 -6.17 1.28
C TRP A 179 10.44 -6.22 0.21
N CYS A 180 10.28 -7.37 -0.42
CA CYS A 180 9.31 -7.59 -1.49
C CYS A 180 7.94 -8.05 -0.95
N LEU A 181 6.89 -7.81 -1.73
CA LEU A 181 5.51 -8.18 -1.37
C LEU A 181 5.39 -9.68 -1.03
N TRP A 182 6.00 -10.56 -1.82
CA TRP A 182 5.92 -12.01 -1.56
C TRP A 182 6.53 -12.42 -0.21
N GLN A 183 7.52 -11.69 0.30
CA GLN A 183 8.16 -12.04 1.57
C GLN A 183 7.22 -11.81 2.77
N LEU A 184 6.26 -10.90 2.65
CA LEU A 184 5.23 -10.68 3.66
C LEU A 184 3.99 -11.52 3.37
N LEU A 185 3.46 -11.44 2.15
CA LEU A 185 2.14 -11.98 1.82
C LEU A 185 2.12 -13.51 1.64
N ASP A 186 3.25 -14.15 1.37
CA ASP A 186 3.37 -15.61 1.37
C ASP A 186 3.84 -16.19 2.72
N ASP A 187 4.20 -15.34 3.69
CA ASP A 187 4.62 -15.77 5.02
C ASP A 187 3.40 -16.22 5.85
N ARG A 188 3.43 -17.48 6.28
CA ARG A 188 2.37 -18.11 7.08
C ARG A 188 2.15 -17.41 8.41
N GLN A 189 3.16 -16.75 8.96
CA GLN A 189 3.02 -16.00 10.21
C GLN A 189 2.04 -14.84 10.10
N TYR A 190 1.92 -14.23 8.91
CA TYR A 190 1.09 -13.03 8.70
C TYR A 190 -0.18 -13.30 7.89
N GLN A 191 -0.33 -14.50 7.33
CA GLN A 191 -1.54 -14.88 6.58
C GLN A 191 -2.80 -14.75 7.43
N GLY A 192 -3.84 -14.13 6.85
CA GLY A 192 -5.13 -13.89 7.50
C GLY A 192 -5.14 -12.77 8.53
N LYS A 193 -4.02 -12.09 8.76
CA LYS A 193 -3.94 -10.91 9.64
C LYS A 193 -4.25 -9.64 8.86
N GLN A 194 -4.68 -8.60 9.58
CA GLN A 194 -4.98 -7.30 8.98
C GLN A 194 -3.68 -6.63 8.52
N LEU A 195 -3.63 -6.29 7.23
CA LEU A 195 -2.55 -5.52 6.62
C LEU A 195 -3.01 -4.07 6.44
N LEU A 196 -2.19 -3.15 6.92
CA LEU A 196 -2.45 -1.73 6.91
C LEU A 196 -1.39 -1.01 6.07
N TYR A 197 -1.79 0.02 5.35
CA TYR A 197 -0.89 1.01 4.76
C TYR A 197 -1.25 2.39 5.31
N THR A 198 -0.36 3.00 6.08
CA THR A 198 -0.59 4.35 6.61
C THR A 198 0.27 5.34 5.86
N TYR A 199 -0.35 6.40 5.36
CA TYR A 199 0.32 7.55 4.74
C TYR A 199 0.02 8.81 5.54
N ASP A 200 1.01 9.69 5.64
CA ASP A 200 0.96 10.89 6.46
C ASP A 200 0.65 10.57 7.92
N PHE A 201 1.68 10.52 8.76
CA PHE A 201 1.49 10.23 10.17
C PHE A 201 0.90 11.40 10.97
N GLY A 202 0.80 12.60 10.38
CA GLY A 202 0.04 13.73 10.91
C GLY A 202 -1.46 13.50 10.75
N ASP A 203 -1.92 13.35 9.51
CA ASP A 203 -3.33 13.14 9.17
C ASP A 203 -3.82 11.69 9.40
N ASN A 204 -2.88 10.75 9.48
CA ASN A 204 -3.06 9.32 9.73
C ASN A 204 -4.01 8.63 8.74
N TRP A 205 -3.74 8.78 7.43
CA TRP A 205 -4.50 8.12 6.36
C TRP A 205 -4.22 6.61 6.33
N GLU A 206 -5.06 5.84 7.02
CA GLU A 206 -4.93 4.39 7.10
C GLU A 206 -5.75 3.67 6.03
N HIS A 207 -5.10 2.77 5.30
CA HIS A 207 -5.75 1.88 4.34
C HIS A 207 -5.80 0.48 4.90
N VAL A 208 -7.00 -0.09 4.93
CA VAL A 208 -7.17 -1.53 5.13
C VAL A 208 -6.91 -2.23 3.81
N SER A 209 -5.91 -3.11 3.80
CA SER A 209 -5.45 -3.83 2.60
C SER A 209 -5.91 -5.29 2.64
N THR A 210 -6.69 -5.70 1.65
CA THR A 210 -7.25 -7.05 1.53
C THR A 210 -6.69 -7.74 0.28
N VAL A 211 -6.05 -8.91 0.46
CA VAL A 211 -5.61 -9.74 -0.67
C VAL A 211 -6.81 -10.55 -1.17
N GLU A 212 -7.31 -10.19 -2.36
CA GLU A 212 -8.49 -10.83 -2.96
C GLU A 212 -8.12 -12.04 -3.84
N GLY A 213 -6.86 -12.14 -4.28
CA GLY A 213 -6.43 -13.27 -5.09
C GLY A 213 -5.06 -13.12 -5.73
N ARG A 214 -4.91 -13.77 -6.89
CA ARG A 214 -3.71 -13.75 -7.72
C ARG A 214 -4.09 -13.44 -9.16
N ALA A 215 -3.20 -12.77 -9.88
CA ALA A 215 -3.31 -12.51 -11.31
C ALA A 215 -2.08 -13.03 -12.06
N GLU A 216 -2.13 -13.00 -13.40
CA GLU A 216 -0.97 -13.33 -14.23
C GLU A 216 0.25 -12.48 -13.85
N ALA A 217 1.43 -13.08 -13.99
CA ALA A 217 2.68 -12.45 -13.57
C ALA A 217 3.08 -11.34 -14.54
N THR A 218 3.13 -10.10 -14.04
CA THR A 218 3.66 -8.93 -14.77
C THR A 218 4.73 -8.25 -13.92
N ASP A 219 5.44 -7.29 -14.51
CA ASP A 219 6.46 -6.46 -13.87
C ASP A 219 5.96 -5.07 -13.47
N HIS A 220 4.72 -4.72 -13.82
CA HIS A 220 4.12 -3.42 -13.58
C HIS A 220 2.83 -3.54 -12.75
N PHE A 221 2.52 -2.47 -12.02
CA PHE A 221 1.26 -2.33 -11.30
C PHE A 221 0.14 -1.98 -12.25
N VAL A 222 -1.04 -2.57 -12.04
CA VAL A 222 -2.25 -2.26 -12.83
C VAL A 222 -3.40 -2.01 -11.88
N CYS A 223 -4.08 -0.88 -12.05
CA CYS A 223 -5.35 -0.63 -11.39
C CYS A 223 -6.49 -1.36 -12.10
N LEU A 224 -7.15 -2.25 -11.37
CA LEU A 224 -8.21 -3.13 -11.88
C LEU A 224 -9.59 -2.47 -11.71
N SER A 225 -9.81 -1.83 -10.57
CA SER A 225 -11.05 -1.14 -10.19
C SER A 225 -10.81 -0.13 -9.07
N GLY A 226 -11.81 0.71 -8.82
CA GLY A 226 -11.78 1.70 -7.75
C GLY A 226 -13.05 2.56 -7.76
N THR A 227 -13.23 3.33 -6.69
CA THR A 227 -14.32 4.31 -6.54
C THR A 227 -13.92 5.42 -5.58
N GLY A 228 -14.58 6.57 -5.69
CA GLY A 228 -14.39 7.70 -4.79
C GLY A 228 -13.24 8.62 -5.21
N HIS A 229 -13.50 9.91 -5.07
CA HIS A 229 -12.55 10.99 -5.33
C HIS A 229 -11.27 10.87 -4.46
N PRO A 230 -10.08 11.14 -5.01
CA PRO A 230 -8.84 11.32 -4.24
C PRO A 230 -8.98 12.22 -3.02
N VAL A 231 -8.62 11.74 -1.84
CA VAL A 231 -8.60 12.60 -0.65
C VAL A 231 -7.55 13.70 -0.81
N ALA A 232 -7.92 14.93 -0.47
CA ALA A 232 -7.02 16.07 -0.53
C ALA A 232 -5.79 15.87 0.37
N GLU A 233 -4.60 16.19 -0.14
CA GLU A 233 -3.38 16.28 0.67
C GLU A 233 -3.54 17.36 1.75
N ASP A 234 -2.98 17.10 2.93
CA ASP A 234 -3.01 17.99 4.10
C ASP A 234 -4.43 18.40 4.56
N ALA A 235 -5.45 17.56 4.31
CA ALA A 235 -6.83 17.89 4.64
C ALA A 235 -7.12 17.94 6.14
N GLY A 236 -6.18 17.55 7.01
CA GLY A 236 -6.37 17.49 8.45
C GLY A 236 -7.05 16.20 8.88
N GLY A 237 -6.70 15.10 8.22
CA GLY A 237 -7.25 13.78 8.46
C GLY A 237 -8.72 13.64 8.11
N VAL A 238 -9.32 12.53 8.51
CA VAL A 238 -10.71 12.13 8.20
C VAL A 238 -11.72 13.25 8.47
N ALA A 239 -11.60 13.93 9.61
CA ALA A 239 -12.52 14.99 10.00
C ALA A 239 -12.46 16.17 9.02
N GLY A 240 -11.24 16.66 8.73
CA GLY A 240 -11.07 17.78 7.82
C GLY A 240 -11.49 17.45 6.38
N TRP A 241 -11.28 16.22 5.92
CA TRP A 241 -11.81 15.76 4.64
C TRP A 241 -13.34 15.71 4.60
N ASN A 242 -13.98 15.19 5.64
CA ASN A 242 -15.45 15.14 5.71
C ASN A 242 -16.07 16.54 5.75
N ASP A 243 -15.47 17.46 6.49
CA ASP A 243 -15.84 18.88 6.49
C ASP A 243 -15.65 19.54 5.12
N LEU A 244 -14.58 19.21 4.39
CA LEU A 244 -14.35 19.72 3.03
C LEU A 244 -15.44 19.22 2.07
N LYS A 245 -15.78 17.92 2.09
CA LYS A 245 -16.90 17.38 1.32
C LYS A 245 -18.21 18.08 1.68
N ALA A 246 -18.48 18.28 2.97
CA ALA A 246 -19.67 19.01 3.44
C ALA A 246 -19.67 20.46 2.94
N ALA A 247 -18.52 21.11 2.94
CA ALA A 247 -18.36 22.45 2.38
C ALA A 247 -18.77 22.47 0.92
N TYR A 248 -18.33 21.53 0.07
CA TYR A 248 -18.68 21.47 -1.36
C TYR A 248 -20.14 21.07 -1.65
N ARG A 249 -20.75 20.24 -0.79
CA ARG A 249 -22.18 19.84 -0.90
C ARG A 249 -23.16 20.97 -0.50
N THR A 250 -22.69 21.97 0.24
CA THR A 250 -23.55 23.06 0.72
C THR A 250 -23.83 24.09 -0.38
N GLU A 251 -25.09 24.29 -0.77
CA GLU A 251 -25.48 25.29 -1.79
C GLU A 251 -25.12 26.73 -1.39
N ARG A 252 -25.28 27.07 -0.11
CA ARG A 252 -24.98 28.39 0.47
C ARG A 252 -23.95 28.25 1.59
N PRO A 253 -22.65 28.17 1.26
CA PRO A 253 -21.62 27.88 2.26
C PRO A 253 -21.48 29.00 3.29
N THR A 254 -21.10 28.65 4.51
CA THR A 254 -20.68 29.62 5.55
C THR A 254 -19.35 30.31 5.18
N ALA A 255 -18.92 31.29 5.97
CA ALA A 255 -17.60 31.90 5.79
C ALA A 255 -16.47 30.88 5.94
N GLU A 256 -16.53 30.04 6.99
CA GLU A 256 -15.56 28.97 7.23
C GLU A 256 -15.55 27.93 6.10
N GLN A 257 -16.73 27.53 5.59
CA GLN A 257 -16.79 26.60 4.46
C GLN A 257 -16.19 27.21 3.18
N ARG A 258 -16.39 28.52 2.94
CA ARG A 258 -15.74 29.21 1.81
C ARG A 258 -14.23 29.25 1.97
N GLU A 259 -13.73 29.51 3.17
CA GLU A 259 -12.29 29.50 3.46
C GLU A 259 -11.70 28.10 3.23
N ARG A 260 -12.39 27.05 3.67
CA ARG A 260 -11.98 25.66 3.46
C ARG A 260 -11.95 25.28 1.97
N ARG A 261 -12.94 25.71 1.19
CA ARG A 261 -12.92 25.54 -0.28
C ARG A 261 -11.73 26.27 -0.91
N ALA A 262 -11.50 27.53 -0.52
CA ALA A 262 -10.40 28.34 -1.03
C ALA A 262 -9.03 27.73 -0.69
N TRP A 263 -8.87 27.17 0.50
CA TRP A 263 -7.68 26.40 0.86
C TRP A 263 -7.47 25.22 -0.11
N PHE A 264 -8.48 24.38 -0.32
CA PHE A 264 -8.36 23.23 -1.21
C PHE A 264 -8.01 23.66 -2.64
N GLU A 265 -8.64 24.72 -3.14
CA GLU A 265 -8.43 25.23 -4.50
C GLU A 265 -7.03 25.85 -4.73
N THR A 266 -6.36 26.32 -3.68
CA THR A 266 -5.12 27.11 -3.82
C THR A 266 -3.90 26.55 -3.12
N ARG A 267 -4.06 25.61 -2.20
CA ARG A 267 -2.98 25.09 -1.33
C ARG A 267 -2.80 23.59 -1.41
N ALA A 268 -3.88 22.81 -1.55
CA ALA A 268 -3.77 21.35 -1.64
C ALA A 268 -3.02 20.96 -2.93
N SER A 269 -2.00 20.13 -2.79
CA SER A 269 -1.13 19.76 -3.92
C SER A 269 -1.85 18.94 -4.99
N ASN A 270 -2.95 18.28 -4.63
CA ASN A 270 -3.81 17.49 -5.50
C ASN A 270 -5.22 18.10 -5.68
N ALA A 271 -5.32 19.44 -5.63
CA ALA A 271 -6.57 20.16 -5.80
C ALA A 271 -7.37 19.73 -7.04
N ASP A 272 -8.63 19.37 -6.83
CA ASP A 272 -9.62 19.06 -7.87
C ASP A 272 -11.02 19.48 -7.41
N PRO A 273 -11.32 20.79 -7.43
CA PRO A 273 -12.64 21.30 -7.02
C PRO A 273 -13.77 20.77 -7.90
N ALA A 274 -13.50 20.46 -9.17
CA ALA A 274 -14.49 19.93 -10.09
C ALA A 274 -14.92 18.50 -9.73
N GLY A 275 -14.02 17.69 -9.16
CA GLY A 275 -14.30 16.36 -8.66
C GLY A 275 -15.11 16.33 -7.36
N LEU A 276 -15.05 17.39 -6.54
CA LEU A 276 -15.87 17.51 -5.33
C LEU A 276 -17.23 18.19 -5.56
N ALA A 277 -17.46 18.79 -6.73
CA ALA A 277 -18.72 19.45 -7.04
C ALA A 277 -19.83 18.46 -7.43
N GLY A 278 -21.00 18.59 -6.79
CA GLY A 278 -22.17 17.75 -7.06
C GLY A 278 -21.91 16.26 -6.83
N ASP A 279 -22.41 15.41 -7.72
CA ASP A 279 -22.27 13.94 -7.61
C ASP A 279 -20.93 13.40 -8.14
N ARG A 280 -20.01 14.29 -8.55
CA ARG A 280 -18.70 13.88 -9.09
C ARG A 280 -17.75 13.34 -8.02
N VAL A 281 -18.12 13.41 -6.74
CA VAL A 281 -17.35 12.79 -5.65
C VAL A 281 -17.20 11.26 -5.82
N HIS A 282 -18.07 10.64 -6.62
CA HIS A 282 -17.97 9.24 -7.04
C HIS A 282 -17.07 9.02 -8.26
N ALA A 283 -16.76 10.08 -9.01
CA ALA A 283 -16.01 10.01 -10.25
C ALA A 283 -14.54 9.71 -9.97
N TRP A 284 -14.00 8.79 -10.75
CA TRP A 284 -12.61 8.37 -10.70
C TRP A 284 -12.21 7.79 -12.05
N ASP A 285 -11.04 8.16 -12.57
CA ASP A 285 -10.57 7.74 -13.89
C ASP A 285 -9.52 6.63 -13.79
N LYS A 286 -9.97 5.38 -13.93
CA LYS A 286 -9.10 4.20 -14.01
C LYS A 286 -8.06 4.29 -15.12
N ALA A 287 -8.45 4.80 -16.28
CA ALA A 287 -7.57 4.88 -17.43
C ALA A 287 -6.45 5.89 -17.18
N GLN A 288 -6.75 7.03 -16.56
CA GLN A 288 -5.74 7.99 -16.12
C GLN A 288 -4.79 7.39 -15.08
N VAL A 289 -5.32 6.67 -14.09
CA VAL A 289 -4.48 5.99 -13.10
C VAL A 289 -3.53 5.00 -13.78
N ASN A 290 -4.02 4.17 -14.70
CA ASN A 290 -3.17 3.21 -15.40
C ASN A 290 -2.12 3.87 -16.29
N ARG A 291 -2.46 4.96 -17.01
CA ARG A 291 -1.45 5.76 -17.74
C ARG A 291 -0.35 6.29 -16.82
N ASN A 292 -0.70 6.69 -15.60
CA ASN A 292 0.26 7.17 -14.63
C ASN A 292 1.10 6.02 -14.02
N LEU A 293 0.51 4.84 -13.84
CA LEU A 293 1.21 3.64 -13.35
C LEU A 293 2.18 3.05 -14.39
N GLU A 294 1.89 3.17 -15.69
CA GLU A 294 2.79 2.71 -16.76
C GLU A 294 4.14 3.45 -16.71
N ASN A 295 4.13 4.75 -16.39
CA ASN A 295 5.32 5.60 -16.31
C ASN A 295 5.79 5.82 -14.86
N LEU A 296 5.48 4.89 -13.95
CA LEU A 296 5.68 5.08 -12.50
C LEU A 296 7.10 5.53 -12.16
N LEU A 297 8.11 4.78 -12.61
CA LEU A 297 9.51 5.04 -12.26
C LEU A 297 10.01 6.36 -12.87
N GLU A 298 9.75 6.57 -14.16
CA GLU A 298 10.13 7.80 -14.86
C GLU A 298 9.56 9.05 -14.19
N ARG A 299 8.29 8.98 -13.74
CA ARG A 299 7.64 10.09 -13.02
C ARG A 299 8.34 10.40 -11.71
N PHE A 300 8.71 9.40 -10.93
CA PHE A 300 9.36 9.62 -9.63
C PHE A 300 10.81 10.07 -9.78
N GLU A 301 11.52 9.60 -10.81
CA GLU A 301 12.84 10.13 -11.16
C GLU A 301 12.77 11.63 -11.50
N GLN A 302 11.80 12.05 -12.32
CA GLN A 302 11.60 13.47 -12.65
C GLN A 302 11.25 14.33 -11.43
N ILE A 303 10.39 13.85 -10.53
CA ILE A 303 10.05 14.56 -9.29
C ILE A 303 11.29 14.72 -8.39
N ALA A 304 12.10 13.67 -8.27
CA ALA A 304 13.33 13.71 -7.48
C ALA A 304 14.35 14.70 -8.07
N GLU A 305 14.49 14.75 -9.39
CA GLU A 305 15.34 15.73 -10.09
C GLU A 305 14.87 17.17 -9.88
N GLN A 306 13.56 17.43 -9.96
CA GLN A 306 12.98 18.75 -9.70
C GLN A 306 13.19 19.19 -8.25
N ALA A 307 12.98 18.30 -7.28
CA ALA A 307 13.21 18.58 -5.87
C ALA A 307 14.70 18.85 -5.57
N ALA A 308 15.61 18.08 -6.18
CA ALA A 308 17.05 18.32 -6.07
C ALA A 308 17.46 19.67 -6.68
N SER A 309 16.88 20.04 -7.83
CA SER A 309 17.11 21.34 -8.46
C SER A 309 16.61 22.51 -7.60
N GLN A 310 15.41 22.41 -7.03
CA GLN A 310 14.86 23.41 -6.11
C GLN A 310 15.71 23.55 -4.84
N LYS A 311 16.17 22.44 -4.26
CA LYS A 311 17.08 22.45 -3.12
C LYS A 311 18.40 23.14 -3.45
N ALA A 312 19.02 22.81 -4.59
CA ALA A 312 20.27 23.44 -5.03
C ALA A 312 20.10 24.95 -5.26
N MET A 313 18.97 25.38 -5.82
CA MET A 313 18.63 26.79 -5.99
C MET A 313 18.51 27.50 -4.63
N PHE A 314 17.83 26.87 -3.67
CA PHE A 314 17.66 27.41 -2.31
C PHE A 314 18.99 27.53 -1.56
N GLU A 315 19.84 26.50 -1.62
CA GLU A 315 21.19 26.52 -1.02
C GLU A 315 22.08 27.61 -1.63
N GLN A 316 21.98 27.89 -2.94
CA GLN A 316 22.70 28.99 -3.58
C GLN A 316 22.22 30.37 -3.11
N ILE A 317 20.93 30.51 -2.78
CA ILE A 317 20.37 31.77 -2.25
C ILE A 317 20.87 32.01 -0.82
N ILE A 318 20.92 30.97 0.01
CA ILE A 318 21.37 31.08 1.41
C ILE A 318 22.90 31.18 1.51
N GLY A 319 23.65 30.51 0.62
CA GLY A 319 25.11 30.56 0.58
C GLY A 319 25.70 31.86 0.02
N ARG A 320 24.86 32.82 -0.39
CA ARG A 320 25.24 34.16 -0.88
C ARG A 320 25.00 35.28 0.13
N SER A 321 24.58 34.96 1.35
CA SER A 321 24.44 35.89 2.48
C SER A 321 25.59 35.77 3.47
#